data_AF-A0A0D0DHT7-F1
#
_entry.id   AF-A0A0D0DHT7-F1
#
_cell.length_a   1.000
_cell.length_b   1.000
_cell.length_c   1.000
_cell.angle_alpha   90.00
_cell.angle_beta   90.00
_cell.angle_gamma   90.00
#
_symmetry.space_group_name_H-M   'P 1'
#
loop_
_entity.id
_entity.type
_entity.pdbx_description
1 polymer ?
#
loop_
_entity_poly.entity_id
_entity_poly.type
_entity_poly.pdbx_seq_one_letter_code
_entity_poly.pdbx_strand_id
1 'polypeptide(L)'
;DGLNLLVSNLHDGVDKYSLPTMHCAQSFHHTILKNVLLQIAVAREAGWMVVGGNNGFARIFHYQTGAFWGQLEHWYAWRSGDLVVAVTAFESSHGCTIATGCTLEGHSSIKVWTHE
;
A
#
# COMPACT_ATOMS: atom_id res chain seq x y z
N ASP A 1 12.45 -10.30 -5.84
CA ASP A 1 13.12 -11.60 -5.60
C ASP A 1 12.60 -12.68 -6.55
N GLY A 2 11.40 -12.53 -7.12
CA GLY A 2 10.82 -13.54 -8.03
C GLY A 2 10.30 -14.78 -7.28
N LEU A 3 10.31 -14.74 -5.94
CA LEU A 3 9.91 -15.85 -5.07
C LEU A 3 8.53 -15.64 -4.46
N ASN A 4 8.03 -14.40 -4.48
CA ASN A 4 6.77 -14.03 -3.86
C ASN A 4 5.88 -13.28 -4.86
N LEU A 5 4.59 -13.61 -4.87
CA LEU A 5 3.55 -12.89 -5.58
C LEU A 5 2.67 -12.16 -4.56
N LEU A 6 2.49 -10.85 -4.71
CA LEU A 6 1.54 -10.07 -3.92
C LEU A 6 0.26 -9.88 -4.72
N VAL A 7 -0.87 -10.22 -4.12
CA VAL A 7 -2.19 -10.11 -4.75
C VAL A 7 -3.07 -9.26 -3.85
N SER A 8 -3.52 -8.10 -4.35
CA SER A 8 -4.61 -7.40 -3.68
C SER A 8 -5.89 -8.20 -3.87
N ASN A 9 -6.39 -8.78 -2.78
CA ASN A 9 -7.68 -9.42 -2.77
C ASN A 9 -8.73 -8.32 -2.51
N LEU A 10 -9.91 -8.44 -3.11
CA LEU A 10 -10.98 -7.44 -2.98
C LEU A 10 -11.85 -7.70 -1.73
N HIS A 11 -11.34 -8.50 -0.79
CA HIS A 11 -12.05 -8.95 0.40
C HIS A 11 -11.50 -8.27 1.67
N ASP A 12 -10.23 -8.52 1.99
CA ASP A 12 -9.61 -8.12 3.24
C ASP A 12 -8.19 -7.54 3.10
N GLY A 13 -7.68 -7.33 1.88
CA GLY A 13 -6.48 -6.54 1.64
C GLY A 13 -5.53 -7.14 0.61
N VAL A 14 -4.37 -7.64 1.07
CA VAL A 14 -3.30 -8.16 0.22
C VAL A 14 -2.80 -9.50 0.75
N ASP A 15 -2.67 -10.48 -0.13
CA ASP A 15 -2.06 -11.77 0.16
C ASP A 15 -0.68 -11.89 -0.50
N LYS A 16 0.22 -12.59 0.18
CA LYS A 16 1.56 -12.94 -0.31
C LYS A 16 1.64 -14.43 -0.51
N TYR A 17 1.80 -14.83 -1.76
CA TYR A 17 1.96 -16.21 -2.16
C TYR A 17 3.42 -16.54 -2.41
N SER A 18 3.85 -17.69 -1.92
CA SER A 18 5.15 -18.27 -2.25
C SER A 18 5.09 -18.95 -3.62
N LEU A 19 6.09 -18.67 -4.47
CA LEU A 19 6.24 -19.32 -5.77
C LEU A 19 7.26 -20.47 -5.66
N PRO A 20 7.08 -21.58 -6.40
CA PRO A 20 5.99 -21.85 -7.34
C PRO A 20 4.76 -22.53 -6.71
N THR A 21 4.81 -22.88 -5.41
CA THR A 21 3.77 -23.69 -4.77
C THR A 21 2.41 -23.00 -4.65
N MET A 22 2.36 -21.68 -4.82
CA MET A 22 1.18 -20.83 -4.65
C MET A 22 0.55 -20.97 -3.26
N HIS A 23 1.35 -21.32 -2.25
CA HIS A 23 0.89 -21.33 -0.87
C HIS A 23 0.85 -19.89 -0.33
N CYS A 24 -0.29 -19.49 0.26
CA CYS A 24 -0.44 -18.20 0.92
C CYS A 24 0.45 -18.16 2.17
N ALA A 25 1.57 -17.46 2.08
CA ALA A 25 2.54 -17.34 3.16
C ALA A 25 2.09 -16.33 4.21
N GLN A 26 1.35 -15.30 3.79
CA GLN A 26 1.02 -14.16 4.65
C GLN A 26 -0.12 -13.32 4.07
N SER A 27 -0.95 -12.76 4.94
CA SER A 27 -2.02 -11.82 4.59
C SER A 27 -1.82 -10.49 5.32
N PHE A 28 -2.09 -9.39 4.61
CA PHE A 28 -1.97 -8.02 5.09
C PHE A 28 -3.35 -7.38 5.08
N HIS A 29 -3.92 -7.23 6.27
CA HIS A 29 -5.31 -6.81 6.38
C HIS A 29 -5.48 -5.31 6.14
N HIS A 30 -6.36 -4.98 5.20
CA HIS A 30 -6.83 -3.64 4.88
C HIS A 30 -8.36 -3.70 4.74
N THR A 31 -9.08 -2.92 5.54
CA THR A 31 -10.55 -2.86 5.43
C THR A 31 -10.95 -2.28 4.09
N ILE A 32 -11.59 -3.08 3.23
CA ILE A 32 -12.04 -2.67 1.91
C ILE A 32 -13.48 -2.16 2.01
N LEU A 33 -13.67 -0.85 1.89
CA LEU A 33 -15.00 -0.22 1.89
C LEU A 33 -15.66 -0.18 0.50
N LYS A 34 -14.84 -0.15 -0.55
CA LYS A 34 -15.23 -0.10 -1.95
C LYS A 34 -14.45 -1.13 -2.74
N ASN A 35 -15.11 -1.82 -3.66
CA ASN A 35 -14.46 -2.79 -4.54
C ASN A 35 -13.62 -2.09 -5.61
N VAL A 36 -12.40 -1.68 -5.24
CA VAL A 36 -11.44 -1.01 -6.10
C VAL A 36 -10.10 -1.71 -6.01
N LEU A 37 -9.34 -1.70 -7.11
CA LEU A 37 -7.99 -2.24 -7.13
C LEU A 37 -7.09 -1.40 -6.21
N LEU A 38 -6.46 -2.06 -5.24
CA LEU A 38 -5.44 -1.42 -4.41
C LEU A 38 -4.07 -1.64 -5.06
N GLN A 39 -3.40 -0.56 -5.44
CA GLN A 39 -2.04 -0.65 -5.96
C GLN A 39 -1.06 -0.92 -4.81
N ILE A 40 -0.09 -1.78 -5.08
CA ILE A 40 0.93 -2.19 -4.12
C ILE A 40 2.29 -1.69 -4.60
N ALA A 41 3.05 -1.08 -3.71
CA ALA A 41 4.47 -0.78 -3.90
C ALA A 41 5.28 -1.47 -2.80
N VAL A 42 6.48 -1.94 -3.14
CA VAL A 42 7.38 -2.59 -2.19
C VAL A 42 8.68 -1.80 -2.15
N ALA A 43 9.04 -1.32 -0.96
CA ALA A 43 10.34 -0.74 -0.66
C ALA A 43 11.10 -1.81 0.15
N ARG A 44 11.93 -2.59 -0.56
CA ARG A 44 12.52 -3.81 -0.03
C ARG A 44 13.69 -3.53 0.91
N GLU A 45 14.50 -2.52 0.62
CA GLU A 45 15.63 -2.11 1.47
C GLU A 45 15.14 -1.54 2.81
N ALA A 46 14.08 -0.74 2.79
CA ALA A 46 13.38 -0.26 3.99
C ALA A 46 12.51 -1.34 4.67
N GLY A 47 12.31 -2.48 4.02
CA GLY A 47 11.51 -3.59 4.55
C GLY A 47 10.01 -3.29 4.63
N TRP A 48 9.50 -2.42 3.76
CA TRP A 48 8.13 -1.93 3.76
C TRP A 48 7.33 -2.38 2.54
N MET A 49 6.04 -2.58 2.76
CA MET A 49 5.03 -2.71 1.73
C MET A 49 4.02 -1.61 1.91
N VAL A 50 3.75 -0.87 0.84
CA VAL A 50 2.76 0.22 0.84
C VAL A 50 1.60 -0.20 -0.04
N VAL A 51 0.40 -0.07 0.49
CA VAL A 51 -0.84 -0.42 -0.20
C VAL A 51 -1.70 0.83 -0.28
N GLY A 52 -2.21 1.12 -1.49
CA GLY A 52 -3.24 2.13 -1.69
C GLY A 52 -4.49 1.84 -0.86
N GLY A 53 -5.40 2.79 -0.79
CA GLY A 53 -6.59 2.67 0.03
C GLY A 53 -7.80 3.32 -0.61
N ASN A 54 -8.98 2.94 -0.14
CA ASN A 54 -10.27 3.49 -0.59
C ASN A 54 -10.96 4.33 0.49
N ASN A 55 -10.18 4.75 1.48
CA ASN A 55 -10.57 5.47 2.69
C ASN A 55 -9.69 6.70 2.94
N GLY A 56 -9.03 7.24 1.90
CA GLY A 56 -8.26 8.49 1.98
C GLY A 56 -6.85 8.40 2.54
N PHE A 57 -6.34 7.19 2.76
CA PHE A 57 -4.95 6.98 3.16
C PHE A 57 -4.37 5.72 2.50
N ALA A 58 -3.05 5.72 2.31
CA ALA A 58 -2.31 4.48 2.04
C ALA A 58 -1.87 3.85 3.36
N ARG A 59 -1.74 2.52 3.39
CA ARG A 59 -1.21 1.80 4.56
C ARG A 59 0.19 1.31 4.30
N ILE A 60 1.01 1.32 5.35
CA ILE A 60 2.35 0.77 5.34
C ILE A 60 2.38 -0.44 6.28
N PHE A 61 2.97 -1.51 5.78
CA PHE A 61 3.21 -2.74 6.51
C PHE A 61 4.68 -3.11 6.47
N HIS A 62 5.16 -3.78 7.50
CA HIS A 62 6.43 -4.47 7.44
C HIS A 62 6.34 -5.67 6.50
N TYR A 63 7.18 -5.70 5.47
CA TYR A 63 7.12 -6.71 4.40
C TYR A 63 7.42 -8.14 4.87
N GLN A 64 8.27 -8.28 5.90
CA GLN A 64 8.67 -9.56 6.48
C GLN A 64 7.60 -10.09 7.45
N THR A 65 7.14 -9.26 8.37
CA THR A 65 6.30 -9.69 9.49
C THR A 65 4.81 -9.53 9.23
N GLY A 66 4.41 -8.74 8.22
CA GLY A 66 3.01 -8.44 7.94
C GLY A 66 2.40 -7.44 8.91
N ALA A 67 3.18 -6.99 9.89
CA ALA A 67 2.72 -6.07 10.91
C ALA A 67 2.40 -4.72 10.28
N PHE A 68 1.25 -4.17 10.64
CA PHE A 68 0.88 -2.80 10.32
C PHE A 68 1.86 -1.84 10.99
N TRP A 69 2.46 -0.94 10.20
CA TRP A 69 3.39 0.08 10.68
C TRP A 69 2.69 1.42 10.87
N GLY A 70 1.91 1.85 9.87
CA GLY A 70 1.28 3.16 9.90
C GLY A 70 0.47 3.48 8.65
N GLN A 71 0.01 4.73 8.57
CA GLN A 71 -0.82 5.24 7.48
C GLN A 71 -0.26 6.55 6.92
N LEU A 72 -0.45 6.75 5.61
CA LEU A 72 -0.08 7.96 4.88
C LEU A 72 -1.36 8.69 4.46
N GLU A 73 -1.72 9.73 5.22
CA GLU A 73 -2.98 10.44 5.04
C GLU A 73 -2.95 11.44 3.88
N HIS A 74 -3.90 11.34 2.95
CA HIS A 74 -4.08 12.33 1.90
C HIS A 74 -4.98 13.49 2.32
N TRP A 75 -6.14 13.19 2.90
CA TRP A 75 -7.08 14.19 3.40
C TRP A 75 -7.50 13.85 4.82
N TYR A 76 -8.13 14.81 5.50
CA TYR A 76 -8.69 14.61 6.84
C TYR A 76 -9.73 13.48 6.87
N ALA A 77 -9.65 12.61 7.87
CA ALA A 77 -10.42 11.38 8.04
C ALA A 77 -11.96 11.49 8.03
N TRP A 78 -12.54 12.70 8.02
CA TRP A 78 -13.99 12.91 7.98
C TRP A 78 -14.58 12.96 6.55
N ARG A 79 -13.76 13.10 5.50
CA ARG A 79 -14.23 12.97 4.11
C ARG A 79 -14.14 11.50 3.68
N SER A 80 -15.20 10.76 3.98
CA SER A 80 -15.33 9.37 3.56
C SER A 80 -15.62 9.31 2.06
N GLY A 81 -14.67 8.85 1.26
CA GLY A 81 -14.88 8.71 -0.19
C GLY A 81 -13.62 8.61 -1.04
N ASP A 82 -12.50 9.08 -0.50
CA ASP A 82 -11.22 9.27 -1.17
C ASP A 82 -10.57 7.96 -1.62
N LEU A 83 -10.23 7.89 -2.91
CA LEU A 83 -9.49 6.79 -3.50
C LEU A 83 -8.01 7.18 -3.58
N VAL A 84 -7.17 6.55 -2.77
CA VAL A 84 -5.72 6.56 -2.93
C VAL A 84 -5.35 5.43 -3.88
N VAL A 85 -5.28 5.76 -5.17
CA VAL A 85 -5.21 4.78 -6.25
C VAL A 85 -3.77 4.43 -6.59
N ALA A 86 -2.88 5.42 -6.62
CA ALA A 86 -1.51 5.22 -7.09
C ALA A 86 -0.54 5.24 -5.92
N VAL A 87 0.29 4.21 -5.83
CA VAL A 87 1.40 4.16 -4.88
C VAL A 87 2.64 3.70 -5.63
N THR A 88 3.72 4.46 -5.50
CA THR A 88 5.05 4.04 -5.93
C THR A 88 6.05 4.28 -4.80
N ALA A 89 7.04 3.40 -4.70
CA ALA A 89 8.13 3.50 -3.75
C ALA A 89 9.43 3.53 -4.53
N PHE A 90 10.32 4.42 -4.11
CA PHE A 90 11.66 4.57 -4.64
C PHE A 90 12.65 4.51 -3.48
N GLU A 91 13.69 3.70 -3.64
CA GLU A 91 14.72 3.52 -2.63
C GLU A 91 16.05 4.02 -3.15
N SER A 92 16.80 4.68 -2.27
CA SER A 92 18.16 5.14 -2.53
C SER A 92 19.02 4.90 -1.30
N SER A 93 20.34 5.07 -1.45
CA SER A 93 21.29 5.05 -0.34
C SER A 93 21.01 6.09 0.76
N HIS A 94 20.14 7.07 0.49
CA HIS A 94 19.78 8.13 1.41
C HIS A 94 18.38 7.96 2.02
N GLY A 95 17.73 6.81 1.78
CA GLY A 95 16.43 6.50 2.36
C GLY A 95 15.38 6.09 1.33
N CYS A 96 14.14 6.04 1.79
CA CYS A 96 12.97 5.60 1.04
C CYS A 96 12.02 6.77 0.78
N THR A 97 11.61 6.92 -0.47
CA THR A 97 10.60 7.89 -0.90
C THR A 97 9.35 7.15 -1.37
N ILE A 98 8.19 7.51 -0.84
CA ILE A 98 6.90 6.98 -1.25
C ILE A 98 6.11 8.12 -1.87
N ALA A 99 5.59 7.92 -3.09
CA ALA A 99 4.65 8.84 -3.69
C ALA A 99 3.27 8.20 -3.74
N THR A 100 2.27 8.91 -3.22
CA THR A 100 0.88 8.49 -3.19
C THR A 100 0.03 9.47 -3.97
N GLY A 101 -0.90 8.96 -4.77
CA GLY A 101 -1.83 9.72 -5.59
C GLY A 101 -3.27 9.44 -5.20
N CYS A 102 -4.06 10.50 -5.03
CA CYS A 102 -5.46 10.42 -4.61
C CYS A 102 -6.36 11.25 -5.52
N THR A 103 -7.56 10.75 -5.79
CA THR A 103 -8.62 11.49 -6.50
C THR A 103 -9.90 11.53 -5.67
N LEU A 104 -10.49 12.71 -5.53
CA LEU A 104 -11.78 12.93 -4.86
C LEU A 104 -12.58 13.99 -5.61
N GLU A 105 -13.80 13.66 -6.03
CA GLU A 105 -14.78 14.63 -6.58
C GLU A 105 -14.20 15.58 -7.66
N GLY A 106 -13.31 15.08 -8.53
CA GLY A 106 -12.66 15.86 -9.59
C GLY A 106 -11.38 16.59 -9.17
N HIS A 107 -11.03 16.58 -7.88
CA HIS A 107 -9.74 17.04 -7.39
C HIS A 107 -8.74 15.89 -7.33
N SER A 108 -7.50 16.15 -7.76
CA SER A 108 -6.39 15.20 -7.69
C SER A 108 -5.27 15.78 -6.83
N SER A 109 -4.63 14.94 -6.03
CA SER A 109 -3.47 15.32 -5.22
C SER A 109 -2.41 14.23 -5.26
N ILE A 110 -1.15 14.67 -5.24
CA ILE A 110 0.02 13.79 -5.07
C ILE A 110 0.72 14.25 -3.80
N LYS A 111 1.03 13.30 -2.91
CA LYS A 111 1.88 13.53 -1.75
C LYS A 111 3.13 12.69 -1.87
N VAL A 112 4.25 13.26 -1.46
CA VAL A 112 5.55 12.59 -1.42
C VAL A 112 5.99 12.52 0.03
N TRP A 113 6.37 11.33 0.46
CA TRP A 113 6.76 10.99 1.82
C TRP A 113 8.19 10.49 1.78
N THR A 114 9.02 10.92 2.73
CA THR A 114 10.41 10.52 2.81
C THR A 114 10.69 9.91 4.18
N HIS A 115 11.46 8.84 4.18
CA HIS A 115 12.04 8.22 5.35
C HIS A 115 13.55 8.15 5.16
N GLU A 116 14.29 8.82 6.04
CA GLU A 116 15.75 8.80 6.11
C GLU A 116 16.26 7.67 6.99
#